data_AF-A0A2S4L5A5-F1
#
_entry.id   AF-A0A2S4L5A5-F1
#
_cell.length_a   1.000
_cell.length_b   1.000
_cell.length_c   1.000
_cell.angle_alpha   90.00
_cell.angle_beta   90.00
_cell.angle_gamma   90.00
#
_symmetry.space_group_name_H-M   'P 1'
#
loop_
_entity.id
_entity.type
_entity.pdbx_description
1 polymer ?
#
loop_
_entity_poly.entity_id
_entity_poly.type
_entity_poly.pdbx_seq_one_letter_code
_entity_poly.pdbx_strand_id
1 'polypeptide(L)'
;MVICKQPEIGGAVPPHQDSTFLYTSPPSAVGFWYALEDATLANGCLSFLPGSHRWAPVEKRLVRGPGATGTEMVDNDGPRFPDGRVGERRPQGPGGGDAAYVPAEVKAGDLVLIHGNVLHKSERNTSSKGRIIYTFHIIEGEGTEYDRRNWLQPPEQGFTKLYA
;
A
#
# COMPACT_ATOMS: atom_id res chain seq x y z
N MET A 1 9.42 -8.00 0.24
CA MET A 1 10.10 -7.29 1.34
C MET A 1 9.91 -8.06 2.64
N VAL A 2 10.90 -7.99 3.53
CA VAL A 2 10.71 -8.37 4.95
C VAL A 2 10.75 -7.07 5.74
N ILE A 3 9.70 -6.78 6.51
CA ILE A 3 9.62 -5.54 7.29
C ILE A 3 9.75 -5.89 8.77
N CYS A 4 10.85 -5.45 9.38
CA CYS A 4 11.10 -5.61 10.80
C CYS A 4 10.72 -4.34 11.55
N LYS A 5 9.58 -4.33 12.23
CA LYS A 5 9.34 -3.32 13.28
C LYS A 5 10.03 -3.75 14.56
N GLN A 6 11.25 -3.27 14.73
CA GLN A 6 12.04 -3.52 15.93
C GLN A 6 11.28 -3.05 17.19
N PRO A 7 11.43 -3.75 18.33
CA PRO A 7 10.90 -3.29 19.62
C PRO A 7 11.25 -1.83 19.89
N GLU A 8 10.30 -1.06 20.40
CA GLU A 8 10.43 0.33 20.89
C GLU A 8 10.80 1.40 19.83
N ILE A 9 11.60 1.05 18.82
CA ILE A 9 12.15 1.97 17.82
C ILE A 9 11.55 1.79 16.42
N GLY A 10 10.75 0.73 16.19
CA GLY A 10 10.14 0.43 14.90
C GLY A 10 9.28 1.59 14.38
N GLY A 11 9.71 2.21 13.29
CA GLY A 11 9.11 3.45 12.78
C GLY A 11 7.66 3.31 12.33
N ALA A 12 6.89 4.40 12.45
CA ALA A 12 5.56 4.51 11.86
C ALA A 12 5.65 4.56 10.34
N VAL A 13 4.64 4.01 9.66
CA VAL A 13 4.44 4.18 8.22
C VAL A 13 3.21 5.06 8.03
N PRO A 14 3.36 6.28 7.46
CA PRO A 14 2.24 7.19 7.29
C PRO A 14 1.17 6.62 6.33
N PRO A 15 -0.04 7.19 6.33
CA PRO A 15 -1.06 6.90 5.34
C PRO A 15 -0.55 6.89 3.90
N HIS A 16 -0.81 5.81 3.18
CA HIS A 16 -0.49 5.69 1.76
C HIS A 16 -1.37 4.65 1.07
N GLN A 17 -1.24 4.61 -0.26
CA GLN A 17 -1.78 3.60 -1.16
C GLN A 17 -0.58 2.93 -1.85
N ASP A 18 -0.58 1.60 -2.01
CA ASP A 18 0.51 0.90 -2.69
C ASP A 18 0.64 1.30 -4.16
N SER A 19 -0.48 1.63 -4.81
CA SER A 19 -0.48 2.09 -6.20
C SER A 19 0.19 3.45 -6.41
N THR A 20 0.51 4.20 -5.35
CA THR A 20 1.46 5.33 -5.42
C THR A 20 2.86 4.87 -5.86
N PHE A 21 3.27 3.67 -5.46
CA PHE A 21 4.60 3.12 -5.66
C PHE A 21 4.66 2.11 -6.81
N LEU A 22 3.60 1.32 -6.99
CA LEU A 22 3.49 0.22 -7.95
C LEU A 22 2.31 0.48 -8.89
N TYR A 23 2.43 1.53 -9.69
CA TYR A 23 1.30 1.99 -10.49
C TYR A 23 1.19 1.22 -11.80
N THR A 24 -0.04 0.82 -12.09
CA THR A 24 -0.47 0.34 -13.40
C THR A 24 -1.63 1.20 -13.90
N SER A 25 -1.90 1.17 -15.20
CA SER A 25 -3.08 1.82 -15.79
C SER A 25 -3.98 0.78 -16.45
N PRO A 26 -5.17 0.48 -15.89
CA PRO A 26 -5.67 0.91 -14.57
C PRO A 26 -4.87 0.29 -13.40
N PRO A 27 -4.86 0.89 -12.18
CA PRO A 27 -4.20 0.35 -11.00
C PRO A 27 -4.71 -1.03 -10.63
N SER A 28 -3.78 -1.96 -10.44
CA SER A 28 -4.04 -3.38 -10.25
C SER A 28 -3.19 -4.02 -9.15
N ALA A 29 -2.40 -3.22 -8.43
CA ALA A 29 -1.55 -3.74 -7.36
C ALA A 29 -2.38 -4.41 -6.24
N VAL A 30 -1.92 -5.57 -5.77
CA VAL A 30 -2.44 -6.23 -4.57
C VAL A 30 -1.27 -6.64 -3.69
N GLY A 31 -1.25 -6.15 -2.46
CA GLY A 31 -0.28 -6.52 -1.43
C GLY A 31 -0.69 -7.78 -0.70
N PHE A 32 0.23 -8.74 -0.61
CA PHE A 32 0.15 -9.91 0.25
C PHE A 32 1.01 -9.62 1.46
N TRP A 33 0.39 -9.57 2.65
CA TRP A 33 1.07 -9.25 3.89
C TRP A 33 0.91 -10.42 4.86
N TYR A 34 1.99 -11.16 5.11
CA TYR A 34 2.03 -12.31 6.00
C TYR A 34 2.63 -11.91 7.35
N ALA A 35 1.86 -12.09 8.41
CA ALA A 35 2.36 -11.95 9.78
C ALA A 35 3.34 -13.09 10.09
N LEU A 36 4.63 -12.78 10.29
CA LEU A 36 5.58 -13.77 10.83
C LEU A 36 5.60 -13.76 12.37
N GLU A 37 5.13 -12.65 12.96
CA GLU A 37 4.89 -12.47 14.39
C GLU A 37 3.50 -11.84 14.58
N ASP A 38 2.91 -12.01 15.77
CA ASP A 38 1.66 -11.34 16.15
C ASP A 38 1.75 -9.83 15.90
N ALA A 39 0.76 -9.27 15.21
CA ALA A 39 0.63 -7.85 14.98
C ALA A 39 -0.53 -7.30 15.80
N THR A 40 -0.18 -6.43 16.73
CA THR A 40 -1.06 -5.87 17.76
C THR A 40 -1.06 -4.35 17.67
N LEU A 41 -1.99 -3.71 18.37
CA LEU A 41 -2.01 -2.26 18.53
C LEU A 41 -0.68 -1.73 19.11
N ALA A 42 -0.10 -2.44 20.08
CA ALA A 42 1.09 -2.02 20.80
C ALA A 42 2.39 -2.14 19.96
N ASN A 43 2.47 -3.10 19.04
CA ASN A 43 3.64 -3.30 18.18
C ASN A 43 3.44 -2.82 16.73
N GLY A 44 2.39 -2.02 16.50
CA GLY A 44 2.17 -1.32 15.25
C GLY A 44 1.63 -2.21 14.13
N CYS A 45 0.49 -2.85 14.40
CA CYS A 45 -0.37 -3.49 13.39
C CYS A 45 -0.80 -2.51 12.29
N LEU A 46 -1.38 -3.04 11.23
CA LEU A 46 -1.94 -2.20 10.17
C LEU A 46 -3.19 -1.47 10.68
N SER A 47 -3.48 -0.33 10.07
CA SER A 47 -4.79 0.31 10.16
C SER A 47 -5.21 0.73 8.76
N PHE A 48 -6.46 0.47 8.42
CA PHE A 48 -7.03 0.72 7.10
C PHE A 48 -8.12 1.77 7.18
N LEU A 49 -8.30 2.55 6.12
CA LEU A 49 -9.48 3.37 5.95
C LEU A 49 -10.51 2.60 5.12
N PRO A 50 -11.54 1.99 5.73
CA PRO A 50 -12.41 1.06 5.02
C PRO A 50 -13.13 1.73 3.85
N GLY A 51 -13.19 1.02 2.72
CA GLY A 51 -13.83 1.52 1.50
C GLY A 51 -13.05 2.58 0.73
N SER A 52 -11.91 3.09 1.23
CA SER A 52 -11.19 4.19 0.58
C SER A 52 -10.69 3.87 -0.83
N HIS A 53 -10.44 2.59 -1.13
CA HIS A 53 -10.08 2.15 -2.48
C HIS A 53 -11.14 2.47 -3.54
N ARG A 54 -12.37 2.78 -3.12
CA ARG A 54 -13.49 3.15 -3.99
C ARG A 54 -13.72 4.65 -4.11
N TRP A 55 -13.02 5.50 -3.37
CA TRP A 55 -13.27 6.95 -3.41
C TRP A 55 -12.02 7.84 -3.29
N ALA A 56 -10.91 7.32 -2.77
CA ALA A 56 -9.65 8.05 -2.63
C ALA A 56 -8.78 7.86 -3.87
N PRO A 57 -8.58 8.89 -4.70
CA PRO A 57 -7.74 8.78 -5.89
C PRO A 57 -6.27 8.60 -5.52
N VAL A 58 -5.52 7.88 -6.35
CA VAL A 58 -4.04 7.89 -6.27
C VAL A 58 -3.53 9.26 -6.73
N GLU A 59 -3.23 10.16 -5.78
CA GLU A 59 -2.84 11.55 -6.08
C GLU A 59 -1.35 11.75 -6.33
N LYS A 60 -0.52 10.84 -5.83
CA LYS A 60 0.94 10.96 -5.84
C LYS A 60 1.57 9.72 -6.46
N ARG A 61 2.82 9.85 -6.89
CA ARG A 61 3.62 8.78 -7.50
C ARG A 61 5.06 8.81 -7.01
N LEU A 62 5.60 7.66 -6.59
CA LEU A 62 7.06 7.49 -6.44
C LEU A 62 7.65 7.08 -7.77
N VAL A 63 8.37 8.00 -8.42
CA VAL A 63 8.98 7.78 -9.73
C VAL A 63 10.49 7.74 -9.64
N ARG A 64 11.13 7.13 -10.64
CA ARG A 64 12.58 7.17 -10.81
C ARG A 64 12.98 8.56 -11.27
N GLY A 65 13.94 9.17 -10.57
CA GLY A 65 14.45 10.49 -10.92
C GLY A 65 15.14 10.50 -12.29
N PRO A 66 15.25 11.68 -12.94
CA PRO A 66 15.91 11.82 -14.22
C PRO A 66 17.32 11.24 -14.22
N GLY A 67 17.67 10.52 -15.29
CA GLY A 67 18.99 9.88 -15.42
C GLY A 67 19.26 8.77 -14.40
N ALA A 68 18.21 8.21 -13.78
CA ALA A 68 18.31 7.13 -12.77
C ALA A 68 19.09 7.51 -11.50
N THR A 69 19.11 8.78 -11.12
CA THR A 69 19.87 9.30 -9.96
C THR A 69 19.12 9.25 -8.61
N GLY A 70 18.07 8.42 -8.51
CA GLY A 70 17.31 8.24 -7.27
C GLY A 70 15.81 8.12 -7.52
N THR A 71 15.01 8.51 -6.54
CA THR A 71 13.54 8.48 -6.58
C THR A 71 12.96 9.81 -6.11
N GLU A 72 11.84 10.21 -6.68
CA GLU A 72 11.14 11.44 -6.32
C GLU A 72 9.63 11.20 -6.19
N MET A 73 8.99 11.98 -5.32
CA MET A 73 7.54 11.97 -5.16
C MET A 73 6.94 13.08 -6.02
N VAL A 74 6.11 12.72 -7.00
CA VAL A 74 5.47 13.65 -7.94
C VAL A 74 3.96 13.58 -7.87
N ASP A 75 3.28 14.58 -8.42
CA ASP A 75 1.83 14.53 -8.64
C ASP A 75 1.47 13.46 -9.67
N ASN A 76 0.32 12.80 -9.47
CA ASN A 76 -0.22 11.88 -10.46
C ASN A 76 -0.97 12.67 -11.55
N ASP A 77 -0.26 12.90 -12.66
CA ASP A 77 -0.79 13.52 -13.88
C ASP A 77 -1.43 12.51 -14.84
N GLY A 78 -1.34 11.21 -14.52
CA GLY A 78 -2.01 10.15 -15.27
C GLY A 78 -3.46 9.95 -14.82
N PRO A 79 -4.11 8.87 -15.30
CA PRO A 79 -5.39 8.44 -14.75
C PRO A 79 -5.33 8.35 -13.23
N ARG A 80 -6.39 8.78 -12.56
CA ARG A 80 -6.53 8.59 -11.12
C ARG A 80 -7.59 7.54 -10.92
N PHE A 81 -7.36 6.59 -10.04
CA PHE A 81 -8.35 5.59 -9.70
C PHE A 81 -8.65 5.66 -8.21
N PRO A 82 -9.94 5.77 -7.84
CA PRO A 82 -11.09 5.97 -8.74
C PRO A 82 -11.04 7.33 -9.45
N ASP A 83 -11.58 7.41 -10.67
CA ASP A 83 -11.50 8.59 -11.56
C ASP A 83 -12.57 9.66 -11.28
N GLY A 84 -13.27 9.54 -10.13
CA GLY A 84 -14.38 10.40 -9.73
C GLY A 84 -15.69 10.17 -10.50
N ARG A 85 -15.69 9.37 -11.59
CA ARG A 85 -16.90 8.95 -12.32
C ARG A 85 -17.42 7.61 -11.80
N VAL A 86 -16.50 6.73 -11.40
CA VAL A 86 -16.77 5.37 -10.90
C VAL A 86 -16.54 5.25 -9.38
N GLY A 87 -16.13 6.35 -8.73
CA GLY A 87 -15.85 6.36 -7.29
C GLY A 87 -17.09 6.63 -6.45
N GLU A 88 -17.24 5.90 -5.33
CA GLU A 88 -18.21 6.26 -4.30
C GLU A 88 -17.89 7.67 -3.76
N ARG A 89 -18.88 8.40 -3.27
CA ARG A 89 -18.61 9.67 -2.57
C ARG A 89 -17.90 9.34 -1.25
N ARG A 90 -16.87 10.12 -0.87
CA ARG A 90 -16.23 9.99 0.46
C ARG A 90 -17.33 9.95 1.53
N PRO A 91 -17.46 8.87 2.31
CA PRO A 91 -18.48 8.79 3.35
C PRO A 91 -18.27 9.91 4.35
N GLN A 92 -19.33 10.65 4.67
CA GLN A 92 -19.32 11.53 5.83
C GLN A 92 -19.56 10.64 7.06
N GLY A 93 -18.64 10.68 8.03
CA GLY A 93 -18.83 10.00 9.31
C GLY A 93 -20.03 10.58 10.06
N PRO A 94 -20.57 9.85 11.05
CA PRO A 94 -21.61 10.40 11.92
C PRO A 94 -21.11 11.71 12.55
N GLY A 95 -21.84 12.81 12.31
CA GLY A 95 -21.46 14.15 12.76
C GLY A 95 -20.60 14.98 11.78
N GLY A 96 -20.44 14.54 10.52
CA GLY A 96 -19.65 15.27 9.52
C GLY A 96 -18.13 15.10 9.68
N GLY A 97 -17.69 14.16 10.51
CA GLY A 97 -16.29 13.80 10.67
C GLY A 97 -15.75 12.99 9.49
N ASP A 98 -14.44 13.07 9.27
CA ASP A 98 -13.74 12.22 8.31
C ASP A 98 -13.83 10.73 8.70
N ALA A 99 -13.90 9.83 7.72
CA ALA A 99 -13.82 8.40 7.95
C ALA A 99 -12.55 8.05 8.76
N ALA A 100 -12.70 7.18 9.76
CA ALA A 100 -11.62 6.81 10.67
C ALA A 100 -10.84 5.58 10.19
N TYR A 101 -9.54 5.55 10.48
CA TYR A 101 -8.73 4.36 10.32
C TYR A 101 -9.12 3.30 11.35
N VAL A 102 -9.35 2.07 10.89
CA VAL A 102 -9.69 0.92 11.72
C VAL A 102 -8.44 0.03 11.86
N PRO A 103 -7.97 -0.26 13.08
CA PRO A 103 -6.85 -1.16 13.30
C PRO A 103 -7.22 -2.61 12.96
N ALA A 104 -6.24 -3.35 12.45
CA ALA A 104 -6.37 -4.77 12.12
C ALA A 104 -5.26 -5.55 12.84
N GLU A 105 -5.58 -6.04 14.03
CA GLU A 105 -4.71 -6.97 14.77
C GLU A 105 -4.85 -8.38 14.19
N VAL A 106 -3.72 -9.07 14.04
CA VAL A 106 -3.65 -10.42 13.46
C VAL A 106 -2.60 -11.26 14.17
N LYS A 107 -2.71 -12.58 14.06
CA LYS A 107 -1.78 -13.55 14.64
C LYS A 107 -0.71 -13.96 13.65
N ALA A 108 0.42 -14.45 14.17
CA ALA A 108 1.44 -15.07 13.34
C ALA A 108 0.82 -16.18 12.45
N GLY A 109 1.12 -16.15 11.15
CA GLY A 109 0.54 -17.03 10.14
C GLY A 109 -0.61 -16.42 9.34
N ASP A 110 -1.25 -15.36 9.84
CA ASP A 110 -2.34 -14.71 9.12
C ASP A 110 -1.85 -13.97 7.86
N LEU A 111 -2.68 -14.02 6.81
CA LEU A 111 -2.52 -13.24 5.59
C LEU A 111 -3.53 -12.09 5.55
N VAL A 112 -3.03 -10.88 5.36
CA VAL A 112 -3.84 -9.71 5.02
C VAL A 112 -3.66 -9.40 3.54
N LEU A 113 -4.77 -9.38 2.78
CA LEU A 113 -4.79 -8.90 1.41
C LEU A 113 -5.05 -7.40 1.37
N ILE A 114 -4.21 -6.66 0.66
CA ILE A 114 -4.23 -5.20 0.59
C ILE A 114 -4.52 -4.78 -0.85
N HIS A 115 -5.70 -4.23 -1.10
CA HIS A 115 -6.00 -3.62 -2.39
C HIS A 115 -5.10 -2.40 -2.62
N GLY A 116 -4.46 -2.25 -3.79
CA GLY A 116 -3.44 -1.23 -4.02
C GLY A 116 -3.87 0.22 -3.76
N ASN A 117 -5.16 0.51 -3.96
CA ASN A 117 -5.76 1.82 -3.69
C ASN A 117 -6.33 2.00 -2.27
N VAL A 118 -6.27 1.00 -1.38
CA VAL A 118 -6.75 1.19 -0.01
C VAL A 118 -5.75 2.02 0.79
N LEU A 119 -6.25 3.06 1.46
CA LEU A 119 -5.45 3.88 2.35
C LEU A 119 -5.19 3.06 3.60
N HIS A 120 -3.91 2.89 3.89
CA HIS A 120 -3.47 2.15 5.06
C HIS A 120 -2.22 2.78 5.66
N LYS A 121 -2.01 2.50 6.94
CA LYS A 121 -0.89 3.02 7.75
C LYS A 121 -0.50 2.01 8.81
N SER A 122 0.56 2.31 9.55
CA SER A 122 0.84 1.61 10.81
C SER A 122 1.59 2.51 11.79
N GLU A 123 1.23 2.46 13.06
CA GLU A 123 1.82 3.31 14.11
C GLU A 123 3.21 2.82 14.55
N ARG A 124 3.98 3.63 15.25
CA ARG A 124 5.29 3.22 15.82
C ARG A 124 5.12 1.96 16.69
N ASN A 125 6.06 1.02 16.63
CA ASN A 125 6.14 -0.06 17.61
C ASN A 125 6.72 0.52 18.91
N THR A 126 5.89 0.65 19.94
CA THR A 126 6.28 1.15 21.27
C THR A 126 6.42 0.02 22.29
N SER A 127 6.20 -1.22 21.87
CA SER A 127 6.29 -2.40 22.73
C SER A 127 7.70 -2.99 22.77
N SER A 128 7.91 -3.90 23.73
CA SER A 128 9.14 -4.70 23.84
C SER A 128 9.20 -5.91 22.90
N LYS A 129 8.16 -6.13 22.06
CA LYS A 129 8.09 -7.24 21.10
C LYS A 129 8.32 -6.76 19.68
N GLY A 130 8.95 -7.61 18.86
CA GLY A 130 9.06 -7.37 17.43
C GLY A 130 7.69 -7.41 16.73
N ARG A 131 7.68 -6.92 15.48
CA ARG A 131 6.65 -7.23 14.50
C ARG A 131 7.29 -7.41 13.12
N ILE A 132 7.68 -8.64 12.83
CA ILE A 132 8.26 -9.05 11.55
C ILE A 132 7.16 -9.59 10.64
N ILE A 133 7.17 -9.13 9.39
CA ILE A 133 6.27 -9.60 8.34
C ILE A 133 7.05 -9.91 7.05
N TYR A 134 6.50 -10.82 6.26
CA TYR A 134 6.88 -11.00 4.86
C TYR A 134 5.78 -10.43 3.96
N THR A 135 6.17 -9.67 2.94
CA THR A 135 5.20 -9.11 1.99
C THR A 135 5.72 -9.13 0.57
N PHE A 136 4.83 -9.35 -0.38
CA PHE A 136 5.06 -9.15 -1.79
C PHE A 136 3.82 -8.54 -2.43
N HIS A 137 4.00 -7.95 -3.60
CA HIS A 137 2.90 -7.39 -4.37
C HIS A 137 2.78 -8.13 -5.68
N ILE A 138 1.55 -8.28 -6.15
CA ILE A 138 1.25 -8.71 -7.51
C ILE A 138 0.58 -7.56 -8.26
N ILE A 139 0.69 -7.60 -9.58
CA ILE A 139 -0.02 -6.71 -10.51
C ILE A 139 -0.69 -7.56 -11.59
N GLU A 140 -1.78 -7.07 -12.15
CA GLU A 140 -2.40 -7.71 -13.32
C GLU A 140 -1.50 -7.50 -14.56
N GLY A 141 -1.15 -8.59 -15.24
CA GLY A 141 -0.30 -8.56 -16.42
C GLY A 141 -1.06 -8.35 -17.73
N GLU A 142 -2.35 -8.71 -17.76
CA GLU A 142 -3.20 -8.59 -18.94
C GLU A 142 -4.11 -7.36 -18.86
N GLY A 143 -4.10 -6.54 -19.92
CA GLY A 143 -4.98 -5.36 -19.99
C GLY A 143 -4.61 -4.21 -19.03
N THR A 144 -3.44 -4.26 -18.39
CA THR A 144 -2.89 -3.12 -17.64
C THR A 144 -1.49 -2.75 -18.11
N GLU A 145 -1.16 -1.47 -18.06
CA GLU A 145 0.17 -0.96 -18.40
C GLU A 145 0.95 -0.65 -17.14
N TYR A 146 2.12 -1.27 -16.94
CA TYR A 146 3.05 -0.92 -15.86
C TYR A 146 3.83 0.35 -16.22
N ASP A 147 3.67 1.40 -15.42
CA ASP A 147 4.22 2.72 -15.74
C ASP A 147 5.76 2.71 -15.71
N ARG A 148 6.37 3.10 -16.83
CA ARG A 148 7.83 3.18 -17.03
C ARG A 148 8.52 4.19 -16.10
N ARG A 149 7.75 5.08 -15.48
CA ARG A 149 8.25 6.03 -14.48
C ARG A 149 8.32 5.42 -13.08
N ASN A 150 7.67 4.28 -12.79
CA ASN A 150 7.74 3.64 -11.48
C ASN A 150 9.19 3.52 -11.01
N TRP A 151 9.43 3.78 -9.72
CA TRP A 151 10.77 3.68 -9.14
C TRP A 151 11.37 2.27 -9.35
N LEU A 152 10.55 1.23 -9.19
CA LEU A 152 10.88 -0.15 -9.50
C LEU A 152 10.60 -0.42 -10.98
N GLN A 153 11.62 -0.82 -11.72
CA GLN A 153 11.48 -1.27 -13.11
C GLN A 153 11.75 -2.78 -13.18
N PRO A 154 11.00 -3.52 -14.02
CA PRO A 154 11.24 -4.94 -14.20
C PRO A 154 12.63 -5.18 -14.82
N PRO A 155 13.22 -6.37 -14.61
CA PRO A 155 14.37 -6.81 -15.40
C PRO A 155 13.96 -7.04 -16.86
N GLU A 156 14.92 -7.30 -17.75
CA GLU A 156 14.68 -7.46 -19.20
C GLU A 156 13.62 -8.53 -19.52
N GLN A 157 13.63 -9.63 -18.78
CA GLN A 157 12.65 -10.73 -18.90
C GLN A 157 11.25 -10.42 -18.34
N GLY A 158 11.03 -9.22 -17.78
CA GLY A 158 9.78 -8.86 -17.12
C GLY A 158 9.68 -9.36 -15.67
N PHE A 159 8.54 -9.08 -15.03
CA PHE A 159 8.22 -9.63 -13.72
C PHE A 159 7.86 -11.11 -13.80
N THR A 160 8.20 -11.87 -12.76
CA THR A 160 7.84 -13.28 -12.63
C THR A 160 6.32 -13.46 -12.54
N LYS A 161 5.76 -14.41 -13.29
CA LYS A 161 4.35 -14.80 -13.19
C LYS A 161 4.09 -15.56 -11.89
N LEU A 162 2.95 -15.30 -11.26
CA LEU A 162 2.53 -16.03 -10.05
C LEU A 162 2.08 -17.46 -10.38
N TYR A 163 1.33 -17.62 -11.47
CA TYR A 163 0.89 -18.92 -11.95
C TYR A 163 1.93 -19.52 -12.90
N ALA A 164 2.16 -20.83 -12.75
CA ALA A 164 3.05 -21.63 -13.58
C ALA A 164 2.40 -22.00 -14.92
#